data_AF-A0AAE1X5Z0-F1
#
_entry.id   AF-A0AAE1X5Z0-F1
#
_cell.length_a   1.000
_cell.length_b   1.000
_cell.length_c   1.000
_cell.angle_alpha   90.00
_cell.angle_beta   90.00
_cell.angle_gamma   90.00
#
_symmetry.space_group_name_H-M   'P 1'
#
loop_
_entity.id
_entity.type
_entity.pdbx_description
1 polymer ?
#
loop_
_entity_poly.entity_id
_entity_poly.type
_entity_poly.pdbx_seq_one_letter_code
_entity_poly.pdbx_strand_id
1 'polypeptide(L)'
;MDEIKKQDVKAFAYLDAINKEKWTASHDGGWRCGILTTNMSECINGVLKGARRLPVSALVEITLERTVHYFHVRAMKGQKMLQNNQLWTDFACKMFISWQQKAVEHTVTKYSHAQQSASVVTRRQGRHGMNTHVVKIANRECSCGK
;
A
#
# COMPACT_ATOMS: atom_id res chain seq x y z
N MET A 1 26.18 11.73 8.71
CA MET A 1 26.16 12.96 9.52
C MET A 1 27.17 13.95 8.97
N ASP A 2 28.38 13.50 8.65
CA ASP A 2 29.42 14.34 8.04
C ASP A 2 29.00 14.93 6.70
N GLU A 3 28.23 14.21 5.88
CA GLU A 3 27.68 14.70 4.62
C GLU A 3 26.70 15.87 4.81
N ILE A 4 25.87 15.83 5.88
CA ILE A 4 24.96 16.93 6.22
C ILE A 4 25.77 18.14 6.66
N LYS A 5 26.80 17.94 7.50
CA LYS A 5 27.69 19.01 7.96
C LYS A 5 28.46 19.68 6.82
N LYS A 6 28.86 18.91 5.80
CA LYS A 6 29.50 19.43 4.57
C LYS A 6 28.56 20.31 3.74
N GLN A 7 27.26 20.00 3.72
CA GLN A 7 26.28 20.79 2.98
C GLN A 7 25.79 22.02 3.76
N ASP A 8 25.44 21.85 5.03
CA ASP A 8 24.91 22.91 5.87
C ASP A 8 25.23 22.66 7.35
N VAL A 9 26.11 23.52 7.89
CA VAL A 9 26.57 23.47 9.27
C VAL A 9 25.45 23.84 10.26
N LYS A 10 24.53 24.73 9.89
CA LYS A 10 23.40 25.12 10.74
C LYS A 10 22.37 23.99 10.83
N ALA A 11 22.05 23.37 9.70
CA ALA A 11 21.16 22.21 9.66
C ALA A 11 21.75 21.05 10.48
N PHE A 12 23.06 20.81 10.34
CA PHE A 12 23.76 19.83 11.17
C PHE A 12 23.62 20.13 12.67
N ALA A 13 23.93 21.37 13.10
CA ALA A 13 23.83 21.75 14.52
C ALA A 13 22.40 21.60 15.06
N TYR A 14 21.39 21.93 14.26
CA TYR A 14 19.99 21.75 14.62
C TYR A 14 19.62 20.26 14.78
N LEU A 15 19.98 19.41 13.81
CA LEU A 15 19.68 17.98 13.86
C LEU A 15 20.46 17.25 14.94
N ASP A 16 21.70 17.67 15.22
CA ASP A 16 22.54 17.10 16.28
C ASP A 16 21.99 17.44 17.68
N ALA A 17 21.31 18.58 17.83
CA ALA A 17 20.63 18.96 19.06
C ALA A 17 19.34 18.15 19.33
N ILE A 18 18.84 17.38 18.35
CA ILE A 18 17.63 16.57 18.47
C ILE A 18 18.02 15.09 18.51
N ASN A 19 17.41 14.31 19.40
CA ASN A 19 17.64 12.87 19.45
C ASN A 19 17.37 12.23 18.06
N LYS A 20 18.32 11.43 17.56
CA LYS A 20 18.33 10.83 16.22
C LYS A 20 17.08 10.02 15.91
N GLU A 21 16.49 9.40 16.92
CA GLU A 21 15.24 8.63 16.81
C GLU A 21 14.05 9.48 16.32
N LYS A 22 14.10 10.81 16.53
CA LYS A 22 13.01 11.73 16.17
C LYS A 22 13.07 12.24 14.74
N TRP A 23 14.21 12.13 14.07
CA TRP A 23 14.42 12.73 12.74
C TRP A 23 15.09 11.79 11.73
N THR A 24 15.63 10.65 12.16
CA THR A 24 16.17 9.62 11.25
C THR A 24 15.29 8.38 11.25
N ALA A 25 14.86 7.94 10.07
CA ALA A 25 14.16 6.67 9.90
C ALA A 25 15.04 5.45 10.22
N SER A 26 16.37 5.57 10.10
CA SER A 26 17.29 4.47 10.39
C SER A 26 17.50 4.20 11.88
N HIS A 27 17.16 5.15 12.76
CA HIS A 27 17.32 5.00 14.21
C HIS A 27 16.00 5.15 14.97
N ASP A 28 14.86 5.26 14.28
CA ASP A 28 13.57 5.45 14.94
C ASP A 28 13.00 4.17 15.57
N GLY A 29 13.68 3.02 15.47
CA GLY A 29 13.23 1.74 16.03
C GLY A 29 11.92 1.20 15.43
N GLY A 30 11.52 1.65 14.24
CA GLY A 30 10.25 1.30 13.62
C GLY A 30 9.06 2.12 14.13
N TRP A 31 9.31 3.22 14.85
CA TRP A 31 8.28 4.12 15.35
C TRP A 31 7.78 5.07 14.25
N ARG A 32 6.61 5.69 14.46
CA ARG A 32 5.95 6.59 13.49
C ARG A 32 6.79 7.82 13.07
N CYS A 33 7.87 8.12 13.79
CA CYS A 33 8.69 9.31 13.60
C CYS A 33 9.48 9.31 12.27
N GLY A 34 9.76 8.15 11.66
CA GLY A 34 10.42 8.06 10.35
C GLY A 34 9.51 8.30 9.15
N ILE A 35 8.19 8.46 9.34
CA ILE A 35 7.26 8.77 8.25
C ILE A 35 7.34 10.26 7.93
N LEU A 36 8.44 10.66 7.30
CA LEU A 36 8.69 12.00 6.76
C LEU A 36 7.97 12.22 5.41
N THR A 37 6.85 11.53 5.17
CA THR A 37 6.08 11.76 3.94
C THR A 37 5.14 12.93 4.16
N THR A 38 5.26 13.97 3.34
CA THR A 38 4.31 15.10 3.32
C THR A 38 2.90 14.66 2.93
N ASN A 39 2.72 13.46 2.38
CA ASN A 39 1.43 12.95 1.94
C ASN A 39 0.32 13.07 3.00
N MET A 40 0.64 12.86 4.29
CA MET A 40 -0.37 13.01 5.35
C MET A 40 -0.74 14.47 5.61
N SER A 41 0.24 15.37 5.68
CA SER A 41 -0.02 16.81 5.85
C SER A 41 -0.65 17.43 4.60
N GLU A 42 -0.28 16.99 3.40
CA GLU A 42 -0.89 17.36 2.12
C GLU A 42 -2.33 16.89 2.02
N CYS A 43 -2.62 15.64 2.41
CA CYS A 43 -3.98 15.09 2.45
C CYS A 43 -4.86 15.93 3.39
N ILE A 44 -4.41 16.19 4.61
CA ILE A 44 -5.14 17.02 5.59
C ILE A 44 -5.31 18.45 5.05
N ASN A 45 -4.26 19.03 4.44
CA ASN A 45 -4.33 20.33 3.80
C ASN A 45 -5.35 20.37 2.66
N GLY A 46 -5.51 19.28 1.91
CA GLY A 46 -6.54 19.09 0.89
C GLY A 46 -7.95 19.02 1.49
N VAL A 47 -8.14 18.18 2.52
CA VAL A 47 -9.41 18.02 3.25
C VAL A 47 -9.90 19.36 3.82
N LEU A 48 -8.98 20.17 4.35
CA LEU A 48 -9.26 21.46 4.97
C LEU A 48 -9.23 22.65 4.01
N LYS A 49 -8.92 22.45 2.71
CA LYS A 49 -8.71 23.55 1.75
C LYS A 49 -9.88 24.55 1.69
N GLY A 50 -11.12 24.06 1.75
CA GLY A 50 -12.33 24.90 1.77
C GLY A 50 -12.68 25.51 3.13
N ALA A 51 -12.11 24.99 4.21
CA ALA A 51 -12.44 25.39 5.59
C ALA A 51 -11.41 26.38 6.19
N ARG A 52 -10.29 26.67 5.49
CA ARG A 52 -9.19 27.49 6.02
C ARG A 52 -9.57 28.90 6.46
N ARG A 53 -10.70 29.44 5.97
CA ARG A 53 -11.21 30.78 6.35
C ARG A 53 -12.15 30.75 7.55
N LEU A 54 -12.40 29.57 8.13
CA LEU A 54 -13.26 29.42 9.29
C LEU A 54 -12.49 29.62 10.60
N PRO A 55 -13.19 29.95 11.70
CA PRO A 55 -12.58 29.96 13.03
C PRO A 55 -11.94 28.60 13.38
N VAL A 56 -10.92 28.63 14.23
CA VAL A 56 -10.22 27.41 14.68
C VAL A 56 -11.19 26.40 15.31
N SER A 57 -12.18 26.86 16.07
CA SER A 57 -13.23 26.00 16.65
C SER A 57 -14.00 25.23 15.59
N ALA A 58 -14.41 25.90 14.50
CA ALA A 58 -15.11 25.26 13.39
C ALA A 58 -14.23 24.25 12.64
N LEU A 59 -12.92 24.53 12.51
CA LEU A 59 -11.96 23.57 11.93
C LEU A 59 -11.83 22.31 12.79
N VAL A 60 -11.78 22.45 14.12
CA VAL A 60 -11.72 21.32 15.06
C VAL A 60 -12.99 20.49 14.97
N GLU A 61 -14.16 21.13 14.96
CA GLU A 61 -15.46 20.47 14.83
C GLU A 61 -15.57 19.68 13.53
N ILE A 62 -15.31 20.30 12.37
CA ILE A 62 -15.33 19.62 11.06
C ILE A 62 -14.36 18.43 11.03
N THR A 63 -13.17 18.58 11.63
CA THR A 63 -12.18 17.51 11.65
C THR A 63 -12.67 16.34 12.50
N LEU A 64 -13.24 16.62 13.67
CA LEU A 64 -13.80 15.60 14.55
C LEU A 64 -14.95 14.87 13.87
N GLU A 65 -15.93 15.60 13.34
CA GLU A 65 -17.10 15.02 12.66
C GLU A 65 -16.70 14.13 11.49
N ARG A 66 -15.82 14.61 10.60
CA ARG A 66 -15.33 13.82 9.46
C ARG A 66 -14.59 12.57 9.91
N THR A 67 -13.78 12.68 10.97
CA THR A 67 -13.03 11.55 11.52
C THR A 67 -13.98 10.50 12.10
N VAL A 68 -14.92 10.92 12.94
CA VAL A 68 -15.94 10.03 13.52
C VAL A 68 -16.76 9.37 12.43
N HIS A 69 -17.26 10.13 11.45
CA HIS A 69 -18.02 9.59 10.34
C HIS A 69 -17.20 8.56 9.54
N TYR A 70 -15.94 8.86 9.23
CA TYR A 70 -15.05 7.95 8.50
C TYR A 70 -14.86 6.62 9.23
N PHE A 71 -14.57 6.67 10.53
CA PHE A 71 -14.41 5.46 11.35
C PHE A 71 -15.71 4.69 11.48
N HIS A 72 -16.83 5.38 11.69
CA HIS A 72 -18.14 4.75 11.77
C HIS A 72 -18.48 3.97 10.49
N VAL A 73 -18.33 4.61 9.31
CA VAL A 73 -18.58 3.94 8.01
C VAL A 73 -17.66 2.74 7.81
N ARG A 74 -16.39 2.83 8.19
CA ARG A 74 -15.45 1.70 8.07
C ARG A 74 -15.75 0.57 9.04
N ALA A 75 -16.11 0.89 10.29
CA ALA A 75 -16.51 -0.11 11.27
C ALA A 75 -17.74 -0.88 10.79
N MET A 76 -18.76 -0.18 10.29
CA MET A 76 -19.95 -0.80 9.71
C MET A 76 -19.61 -1.71 8.52
N LYS A 77 -18.73 -1.27 7.62
CA LYS A 77 -18.25 -2.12 6.51
C LYS A 77 -17.52 -3.36 7.02
N GLY A 78 -16.62 -3.20 7.98
CA GLY A 78 -15.89 -4.30 8.60
C GLY A 78 -16.82 -5.31 9.29
N GLN A 79 -17.81 -4.82 10.03
CA GLN A 79 -18.83 -5.68 10.65
C GLN A 79 -19.65 -6.45 9.61
N LYS A 80 -20.08 -5.79 8.54
CA LYS A 80 -20.79 -6.45 7.43
C LYS A 80 -19.94 -7.54 6.80
N MET A 81 -18.65 -7.28 6.60
CA MET A 81 -17.72 -8.30 6.09
C MET A 81 -17.60 -9.49 7.05
N LEU A 82 -17.47 -9.25 8.36
CA LEU A 82 -17.42 -10.31 9.36
C LEU A 82 -18.71 -11.13 9.41
N GLN A 83 -19.88 -10.49 9.36
CA GLN A 83 -21.18 -11.16 9.31
C GLN A 83 -21.32 -12.05 8.07
N ASN A 84 -20.76 -11.61 6.94
CA ASN A 84 -20.74 -12.39 5.70
C ASN A 84 -19.63 -13.44 5.66
N ASN A 85 -18.88 -13.63 6.76
CA ASN A 85 -17.69 -14.47 6.85
C ASN A 85 -16.68 -14.19 5.72
N GLN A 86 -16.58 -12.92 5.31
CA GLN A 86 -15.75 -12.47 4.22
C GLN A 86 -14.31 -12.32 4.71
N LEU A 87 -13.43 -13.22 4.26
CA LEU A 87 -12.04 -13.29 4.70
C LEU A 87 -11.20 -12.08 4.26
N TRP A 88 -11.54 -11.45 3.13
CA TRP A 88 -10.73 -10.40 2.50
C TRP A 88 -11.53 -9.11 2.31
N THR A 89 -10.84 -7.96 2.29
CA THR A 89 -11.47 -6.67 1.99
C THR A 89 -12.11 -6.65 0.61
N ASP A 90 -13.15 -5.82 0.42
CA ASP A 90 -13.80 -5.65 -0.89
C ASP A 90 -12.80 -5.31 -2.00
N PHE A 91 -11.75 -4.54 -1.68
CA PHE A 91 -10.67 -4.22 -2.60
C PHE A 91 -9.90 -5.47 -3.03
N ALA A 92 -9.46 -6.29 -2.07
CA ALA A 92 -8.77 -7.54 -2.36
C ALA A 92 -9.67 -8.53 -3.11
N CYS A 93 -10.94 -8.67 -2.70
CA CYS A 93 -11.93 -9.49 -3.41
C CYS A 93 -12.08 -9.07 -4.88
N LYS A 94 -12.20 -7.77 -5.16
CA LYS A 94 -12.25 -7.24 -6.54
C LYS A 94 -11.00 -7.60 -7.34
N MET A 95 -9.82 -7.53 -6.71
CA MET A 95 -8.57 -7.94 -7.35
C MET A 95 -8.56 -9.43 -7.66
N PHE A 96 -8.93 -10.29 -6.70
CA PHE A 96 -9.00 -11.74 -6.91
C PHE A 96 -9.97 -12.12 -8.03
N ILE A 97 -11.16 -11.51 -8.06
CA ILE A 97 -12.15 -11.75 -9.11
C ILE A 97 -11.57 -11.34 -10.48
N SER A 98 -10.94 -10.17 -10.57
CA SER A 98 -10.33 -9.71 -11.82
C SER A 98 -9.20 -10.63 -12.30
N TRP A 99 -8.36 -11.10 -11.38
CA TRP A 99 -7.28 -12.03 -11.69
C TRP A 99 -7.80 -13.40 -12.08
N GLN A 100 -8.83 -13.91 -11.41
CA GLN A 100 -9.47 -15.17 -11.75
C GLN A 100 -10.05 -15.11 -13.17
N GLN A 101 -10.79 -14.04 -13.50
CA GLN A 101 -11.32 -13.84 -14.85
C GLN A 101 -10.23 -13.86 -15.91
N LYS A 102 -9.09 -13.19 -15.66
CA LYS A 102 -7.93 -13.20 -16.58
C LYS A 102 -7.27 -14.58 -16.66
N ALA A 103 -7.17 -15.29 -15.55
CA ALA A 103 -6.53 -16.61 -15.51
C ALA A 103 -7.28 -17.65 -16.34
N VAL A 104 -8.61 -17.59 -16.38
CA VAL A 104 -9.45 -18.50 -17.19
C VAL A 104 -9.17 -18.33 -18.69
N GLU A 105 -8.67 -17.18 -19.11
CA GLU A 105 -8.31 -16.93 -20.50
C GLU A 105 -6.99 -17.60 -20.93
N HIS A 106 -6.19 -18.09 -19.97
CA HIS A 106 -4.89 -18.70 -20.23
C HIS A 106 -5.01 -20.22 -20.39
N THR A 107 -4.12 -20.81 -21.18
CA THR A 107 -4.06 -22.27 -21.35
C THR A 107 -3.00 -22.85 -20.42
N VAL A 108 -3.35 -23.87 -19.65
CA VAL A 108 -2.43 -24.51 -18.68
C VAL A 108 -2.23 -25.98 -19.03
N THR A 109 -0.98 -26.40 -19.22
CA THR A 109 -0.60 -27.80 -19.43
C THR A 109 0.23 -28.27 -18.23
N LYS A 110 -0.31 -29.19 -17.44
CA LYS A 110 0.34 -29.73 -16.23
C LYS A 110 1.33 -30.83 -16.60
N TYR A 111 2.48 -30.86 -15.94
CA TYR A 111 3.56 -31.82 -16.23
C TYR A 111 3.87 -32.76 -15.06
N SER A 112 4.04 -32.23 -13.84
CA SER A 112 4.44 -33.03 -12.68
C SER A 112 3.58 -32.70 -11.46
N HIS A 113 2.98 -33.72 -10.87
CA HIS A 113 2.22 -33.58 -9.62
C HIS A 113 3.15 -33.35 -8.42
N ALA A 114 4.32 -34.00 -8.40
CA ALA A 114 5.29 -33.89 -7.31
C ALA A 114 5.92 -32.48 -7.21
N GLN A 115 6.22 -31.86 -8.34
CA GLN A 115 6.78 -30.49 -8.39
C GLN A 115 5.71 -29.41 -8.54
N GLN A 116 4.44 -29.81 -8.69
CA GLN A 116 3.32 -28.95 -9.05
C GLN A 116 3.67 -28.01 -10.21
N SER A 117 4.23 -28.58 -11.29
CA SER A 117 4.75 -27.82 -12.42
C SER A 117 3.80 -27.81 -13.60
N ALA A 118 3.66 -26.65 -14.25
CA ALA A 118 2.84 -26.48 -15.43
C ALA A 118 3.44 -25.45 -16.41
N SER A 119 3.13 -25.61 -17.68
CA SER A 119 3.28 -24.54 -18.68
C SER A 119 2.00 -23.74 -18.74
N VAL A 120 2.12 -22.42 -18.75
CA VAL A 120 1.04 -21.46 -18.88
C VAL A 120 1.26 -20.65 -20.14
N VAL A 121 0.36 -20.78 -21.09
CA VAL A 121 0.32 -19.95 -22.29
C VAL A 121 -0.64 -18.80 -22.05
N THR A 122 -0.08 -17.59 -21.98
CA THR A 122 -0.85 -16.35 -21.79
C THR A 122 -1.71 -16.04 -23.01
N ARG A 123 -2.92 -15.55 -22.80
CA ARG A 123 -3.77 -15.07 -23.90
C ARG A 123 -3.16 -13.82 -24.52
N ARG A 124 -3.33 -13.66 -25.83
CA ARG A 124 -3.03 -12.42 -26.53
C ARG A 124 -3.97 -11.31 -26.07
N GLN A 125 -3.41 -10.26 -25.47
CA GLN A 125 -4.09 -8.99 -25.19
C GLN A 125 -3.39 -7.86 -25.97
N GLY A 126 -3.97 -7.48 -27.12
CA GLY A 126 -3.40 -6.48 -28.01
C GLY A 126 -2.07 -6.92 -28.63
N ARG A 127 -1.01 -6.14 -28.39
CA ARG A 127 0.37 -6.44 -28.85
C ARG A 127 1.17 -7.35 -27.89
N HIS A 128 0.61 -7.71 -26.73
CA HIS A 128 1.28 -8.52 -25.72
C HIS A 128 0.54 -9.85 -25.49
N GLY A 129 1.23 -10.89 -25.01
CA GLY A 129 0.67 -12.22 -24.74
C GLY A 129 1.16 -13.29 -25.71
N MET A 130 0.58 -14.49 -25.65
CA MET A 130 1.11 -15.73 -26.29
C MET A 130 2.48 -16.18 -25.77
N ASN A 131 2.96 -15.56 -24.70
CA ASN A 131 4.15 -16.03 -24.01
C ASN A 131 3.83 -17.33 -23.28
N THR A 132 4.78 -18.26 -23.36
CA THR A 132 4.75 -19.52 -22.63
C THR A 132 5.66 -19.40 -21.41
N HIS A 133 5.11 -19.65 -20.23
CA HIS A 133 5.85 -19.61 -18.98
C HIS A 133 5.76 -20.95 -18.26
N VAL A 134 6.89 -21.43 -17.75
CA VAL A 134 6.92 -22.61 -16.88
C VAL A 134 6.84 -22.13 -15.44
N VAL A 135 5.85 -22.63 -14.72
CA VAL A 135 5.61 -22.33 -13.31
C VAL A 135 5.85 -23.60 -12.51
N LYS A 136 6.62 -23.50 -11.43
CA LYS A 136 6.83 -24.57 -10.44
C LYS A 136 6.37 -24.08 -9.09
N ILE A 137 5.17 -24.51 -8.67
CA ILE A 137 4.53 -23.97 -7.46
C ILE A 137 5.30 -24.39 -6.20
N ALA A 138 5.80 -25.62 -6.14
CA ALA A 138 6.56 -26.13 -4.98
C ALA A 138 7.79 -25.26 -4.66
N ASN A 139 8.45 -24.73 -5.70
CA ASN A 139 9.66 -23.92 -5.57
C ASN A 139 9.37 -22.41 -5.63
N ARG A 140 8.12 -22.00 -5.87
CA ARG A 140 7.73 -20.60 -6.13
C ARG A 140 8.51 -19.96 -7.28
N GLU A 141 8.78 -20.73 -8.34
CA GLU A 141 9.54 -20.27 -9.51
C GLU A 141 8.64 -20.05 -10.73
N CYS A 142 8.93 -18.98 -11.48
CA CYS A 142 8.35 -18.70 -12.80
C CYS A 142 9.45 -18.42 -13.81
N SER A 143 9.40 -19.04 -14.99
CA SER A 143 10.34 -18.74 -16.09
C SER A 143 10.19 -17.33 -16.66
N CYS A 144 9.19 -16.57 -16.20
CA CYS A 144 9.01 -15.16 -16.51
C CYS A 144 9.98 -14.23 -15.77
N GLY A 145 10.68 -14.71 -14.73
CA GLY A 145 11.65 -13.94 -13.95
C GLY A 145 11.05 -12.80 -13.12
N LYS A 146 9.75 -12.88 -12.80
CA LYS A 146 9.02 -11.94 -11.96
C LYS A 146 8.51 -12.61 -10.70
#